data_AF-X0Y066-F1
#
_entry.id   AF-X0Y066-F1
#
_cell.length_a   1.000
_cell.length_b   1.000
_cell.length_c   1.000
_cell.angle_alpha   90.00
_cell.angle_beta   90.00
_cell.angle_gamma   90.00
#
_symmetry.space_group_name_H-M   'P 1'
#
loop_
_entity.id
_entity.type
_entity.pdbx_description
1 polymer ?
#
loop_
_entity_poly.entity_id
_entity_poly.type
_entity_poly.pdbx_seq_one_letter_code
_entity_poly.pdbx_strand_id
1 'polypeptide(L)'
;MAKSKKLTEKELTQVQSMLNAFNQLKMQLGDVVLQQKQIVDNIDKVKEDYKVVEKELTKKYGEDAVINPKTGEITKSPKETLEKVK
;
A
#
# COMPACT_ATOMS: atom_id res chain seq x y z
N MET A 1 -12.61 -54.13 -23.06
CA MET A 1 -12.26 -53.27 -21.91
C MET A 1 -10.82 -52.80 -22.09
N ALA A 2 -10.58 -51.49 -22.21
CA ALA A 2 -9.23 -50.98 -22.39
C ALA A 2 -8.44 -51.08 -21.07
N LYS A 3 -7.30 -51.78 -21.09
CA LYS A 3 -6.38 -51.86 -19.94
C LYS A 3 -5.76 -50.48 -19.73
N SER A 4 -6.11 -49.81 -18.62
CA SER A 4 -5.51 -48.53 -18.25
C SER A 4 -4.02 -48.70 -17.97
N LYS A 5 -3.18 -47.91 -18.63
CA LYS A 5 -1.73 -47.86 -18.35
C LYS A 5 -1.50 -47.08 -17.05
N LYS A 6 -0.63 -47.59 -16.18
CA LYS A 6 -0.24 -46.92 -14.93
C LYS A 6 1.17 -46.37 -15.05
N LEU A 7 1.41 -45.26 -14.36
CA LEU A 7 2.75 -44.73 -14.16
C LEU A 7 3.58 -45.71 -13.32
N THR A 8 4.88 -45.72 -13.56
CA THR A 8 5.85 -46.30 -12.63
C THR A 8 5.87 -45.49 -11.33
N GLU A 9 6.37 -46.08 -10.26
CA GLU A 9 6.50 -45.38 -8.98
C GLU A 9 7.33 -44.10 -9.11
N LYS A 10 8.44 -44.16 -9.85
CA LYS A 10 9.32 -43.01 -10.08
C LYS A 10 8.60 -41.86 -10.79
N GLU A 11 7.85 -42.16 -11.85
CA GLU A 11 7.08 -41.16 -12.59
C GLU A 11 5.97 -40.57 -11.71
N LEU A 12 5.28 -41.41 -10.94
CA LEU A 12 4.23 -40.97 -10.02
C LEU A 12 4.79 -40.05 -8.93
N THR A 13 5.91 -40.41 -8.31
CA THR A 13 6.59 -39.59 -7.30
C THR A 13 7.01 -38.24 -7.87
N GLN A 14 7.54 -38.21 -9.09
CA GLN A 14 7.93 -36.97 -9.75
C GLN A 14 6.72 -36.06 -9.99
N VAL A 15 5.61 -36.59 -10.50
CA VAL A 15 4.37 -35.83 -10.71
C VAL A 15 3.82 -35.29 -9.39
N GLN A 16 3.77 -36.13 -8.35
CA GLN A 16 3.28 -35.72 -7.03
C GLN A 16 4.17 -34.62 -6.40
N SER A 17 5.49 -34.75 -6.50
CA SER A 17 6.43 -33.75 -6.00
C SER A 17 6.24 -32.41 -6.72
N MET A 18 6.12 -32.43 -8.04
CA MET A 18 5.88 -31.22 -8.84
C MET A 18 4.53 -30.57 -8.49
N LEU A 19 3.47 -31.35 -8.30
CA LEU A 19 2.16 -30.82 -7.93
C LEU A 19 2.18 -30.21 -6.52
N ASN A 20 2.88 -30.83 -5.58
CA ASN A 20 3.05 -30.30 -4.23
C ASN A 20 3.82 -28.98 -4.24
N ALA A 21 4.95 -28.92 -4.97
CA ALA A 21 5.73 -27.69 -5.12
C ALA A 21 4.89 -26.57 -5.78
N PHE A 22 4.13 -26.91 -6.83
CA PHE A 22 3.23 -25.97 -7.49
C PHE A 22 2.17 -25.40 -6.53
N ASN A 23 1.54 -26.26 -5.73
CA ASN A 23 0.53 -25.83 -4.76
C ASN A 23 1.14 -24.96 -3.64
N GLN A 24 2.34 -25.29 -3.16
CA GLN A 24 3.07 -24.48 -2.19
C GLN A 24 3.36 -23.08 -2.75
N LEU A 25 3.86 -22.98 -3.98
CA LEU A 25 4.12 -21.70 -4.63
C LEU A 25 2.84 -20.87 -4.82
N LYS A 26 1.71 -21.50 -5.15
CA LYS A 26 0.42 -20.82 -5.24
C LYS A 26 -0.04 -20.25 -3.90
N MET A 27 0.16 -20.99 -2.81
CA MET A 27 -0.16 -20.50 -1.46
C MET A 27 0.71 -19.29 -1.10
N GLN A 28 2.02 -19.39 -1.32
CA GLN A 28 2.96 -18.29 -1.09
C GLN A 28 2.60 -17.04 -1.90
N LEU A 29 2.19 -17.21 -3.16
CA LEU A 29 1.71 -16.09 -3.98
C LEU A 29 0.45 -15.45 -3.37
N GLY A 30 -0.49 -16.26 -2.89
CA GLY A 30 -1.69 -15.78 -2.20
C GLY A 30 -1.33 -14.95 -0.97
N ASP A 31 -0.41 -15.45 -0.13
CA ASP A 31 0.06 -14.77 1.07
C ASP A 31 0.71 -13.43 0.75
N VAL A 32 1.58 -13.38 -0.28
CA VAL A 32 2.23 -12.14 -0.73
C VAL A 32 1.23 -11.10 -1.20
N VAL A 33 0.20 -11.51 -1.96
CA VAL A 33 -0.85 -10.59 -2.44
C VAL A 33 -1.66 -10.03 -1.27
N LEU A 34 -1.97 -10.85 -0.26
CA LEU A 34 -2.65 -10.37 0.95
C LEU A 34 -1.79 -9.38 1.74
N GLN A 35 -0.50 -9.66 1.90
CA GLN A 35 0.46 -8.75 2.54
C GLN A 35 0.57 -7.42 1.79
N GLN A 36 0.66 -7.47 0.45
CA GLN A 36 0.69 -6.27 -0.39
C GLN A 36 -0.55 -5.42 -0.15
N LYS A 37 -1.75 -6.04 -0.15
CA LYS A 37 -3.00 -5.34 0.09
C LYS A 37 -3.00 -4.66 1.47
N GLN A 38 -2.56 -5.35 2.51
CA GLN A 38 -2.46 -4.79 3.86
C GLN A 38 -1.56 -3.54 3.90
N ILE A 39 -0.44 -3.55 3.16
CA ILE A 39 0.45 -2.38 3.05
C ILE A 39 -0.27 -1.21 2.36
N VAL A 40 -1.02 -1.48 1.28
CA VAL A 40 -1.81 -0.45 0.59
C VAL A 40 -2.86 0.15 1.53
N ASP A 41 -3.61 -0.68 2.24
CA ASP A 41 -4.62 -0.24 3.20
C ASP A 41 -4.01 0.66 4.30
N ASN A 42 -2.82 0.30 4.79
CA ASN A 42 -2.08 1.11 5.76
C ASN A 42 -1.64 2.47 5.19
N ILE A 43 -1.18 2.50 3.93
CA ILE A 43 -0.82 3.74 3.24
C ILE A 43 -2.04 4.66 3.15
N ASP A 44 -3.20 4.12 2.77
CA ASP A 44 -4.41 4.92 2.61
C ASP A 44 -4.92 5.45 3.95
N LYS A 45 -4.83 4.64 5.01
CA LYS A 45 -5.11 5.10 6.38
C LYS A 45 -4.22 6.27 6.79
N VAL A 46 -2.91 6.20 6.54
CA VAL A 46 -1.99 7.31 6.87
C VAL A 46 -2.34 8.58 6.09
N LYS A 47 -2.75 8.48 4.83
CA LYS A 47 -3.22 9.65 4.05
C LYS A 47 -4.47 10.26 4.64
N GLU A 48 -5.41 9.44 5.11
CA GLU A 48 -6.63 9.92 5.77
C GLU A 48 -6.32 10.62 7.09
N ASP A 49 -5.50 9.99 7.93
CA ASP A 49 -5.05 10.58 9.21
C ASP A 49 -4.33 11.92 8.97
N TYR A 50 -3.47 11.99 7.95
CA TYR A 50 -2.79 13.22 7.58
C TYR A 50 -3.77 14.33 7.15
N LYS A 51 -4.81 14.01 6.37
CA LYS A 51 -5.85 14.99 6.00
C LYS A 51 -6.63 15.52 7.21
N VAL A 52 -6.85 14.68 8.22
CA VAL A 52 -7.49 15.11 9.47
C VAL A 52 -6.59 16.11 10.19
N VAL A 53 -5.30 15.78 10.33
CA VAL A 53 -4.30 16.67 10.94
C VAL A 53 -4.18 17.99 10.16
N GLU A 54 -4.09 17.96 8.83
CA GLU A 54 -4.06 19.19 8.02
C GLU A 54 -5.28 20.06 8.27
N LYS A 55 -6.50 19.49 8.29
CA LYS A 55 -7.72 20.26 8.57
C LYS A 55 -7.70 20.91 9.94
N GLU A 56 -7.21 20.21 10.97
CA GLU A 56 -7.07 20.76 12.32
C GLU A 56 -6.06 21.92 12.36
N LEU A 57 -4.92 21.76 11.67
CA LEU A 57 -3.90 22.79 11.61
C LEU A 57 -4.34 24.00 10.79
N THR A 58 -5.06 23.81 9.67
CA THR A 58 -5.68 24.91 8.90
C THR A 58 -6.68 25.68 9.75
N LYS A 59 -7.53 25.01 10.53
CA LYS A 59 -8.43 25.68 11.48
C LYS A 59 -7.68 26.48 12.54
N LYS A 60 -6.50 26.02 12.97
CA LYS A 60 -5.70 26.64 14.03
C LYS A 60 -4.88 27.84 13.54
N TYR A 61 -4.32 27.75 12.33
CA TYR A 61 -3.32 28.71 11.85
C TYR A 61 -3.80 29.58 10.67
N GLY A 62 -4.97 29.30 10.10
CA GLY A 62 -5.55 30.03 8.97
C GLY A 62 -5.45 29.25 7.64
N GLU A 63 -6.36 29.55 6.71
CA GLU A 63 -6.38 28.95 5.36
C GLU A 63 -5.15 29.34 4.52
N ASP A 64 -4.48 30.42 4.90
CA ASP A 64 -3.25 30.93 4.29
C ASP A 64 -1.97 30.29 4.88
N ALA A 65 -2.08 29.49 5.93
CA ALA A 65 -0.93 28.88 6.58
C ALA A 65 -0.29 27.76 5.73
N VAL A 66 1.01 27.90 5.46
CA VAL A 66 1.85 26.89 4.82
C VAL A 66 2.78 26.30 5.88
N ILE A 67 2.63 25.00 6.12
CA ILE A 67 3.39 24.26 7.14
C ILE A 67 4.56 23.57 6.45
N ASN A 68 5.77 23.81 6.94
CA ASN A 68 6.95 23.07 6.50
C ASN A 68 7.01 21.71 7.23
N PRO A 69 6.81 20.57 6.55
CA PRO A 69 6.78 19.27 7.22
C PRO A 69 8.14 18.82 7.78
N LYS A 70 9.25 19.48 7.41
CA LYS A 70 10.59 19.16 7.90
C LYS A 70 10.99 19.96 9.15
N THR A 71 10.58 21.22 9.22
CA THR A 71 10.97 22.14 10.32
C THR A 71 9.81 22.43 11.28
N GLY A 72 8.58 22.17 10.87
CA GLY A 72 7.37 22.56 11.61
C GLY A 72 7.05 24.06 11.53
N GLU A 73 7.82 24.85 10.77
CA GLU A 73 7.59 26.28 10.62
C GLU A 73 6.28 26.55 9.88
N ILE A 74 5.52 27.51 10.39
CA ILE A 74 4.27 27.97 9.80
C ILE A 74 4.52 29.32 9.18
N THR A 75 4.42 29.39 7.87
CA THR A 75 4.50 30.64 7.11
C THR A 75 3.11 30.98 6.59
N LYS A 76 2.88 32.23 6.22
CA LYS A 76 1.67 32.62 5.51
C LYS A 76 1.98 32.65 4.02
N SER A 77 1.08 32.09 3.21
CA SER A 77 1.09 32.33 1.77
C SER A 77 1.08 33.84 1.54
N PRO A 78 1.93 34.39 0.66
CA PRO A 78 1.97 35.81 0.36
C PRO A 78 0.71 36.19 -0.43
N LYS A 79 -0.43 36.33 0.25
CA LYS A 79 -1.65 36.96 -0.29
C LYS A 79 -1.95 38.32 0.34
N GLU A 80 -1.19 38.76 1.34
CA GLU A 80 -1.28 40.13 1.87
C GLU A 80 0.04 40.87 1.62
N THR A 81 0.15 41.58 0.50
CA THR A 81 0.95 42.83 0.39
C THR A 81 0.67 43.68 -0.86
N LEU A 82 -0.33 43.35 -1.70
CA LEU A 82 -0.57 44.13 -2.94
C LEU A 82 -1.52 45.34 -2.83
N GLU A 83 -2.06 45.71 -1.65
CA GLU A 83 -2.95 46.90 -1.54
C GLU A 83 -2.57 47.91 -0.44
N LYS A 84 -1.27 48.08 -0.15
CA LYS A 84 -0.78 49.31 0.52
C LYS A 84 0.39 49.93 -0.24
N VAL A 85 0.27 50.08 -1.55
CA VAL A 85 1.12 51.02 -2.30
C VAL A 85 0.29 51.72 -3.37
N LYS A 86 -0.02 53.00 -3.07
CA LYS A 86 -0.60 54.10 -3.87
C LYS A 86 -2.11 54.31 -3.80
#